data_AF-A0A7C5I6W5-F1
#
_entry.id   AF-A0A7C5I6W5-F1
#
_cell.length_a   1.000
_cell.length_b   1.000
_cell.length_c   1.000
_cell.angle_alpha   90.00
_cell.angle_beta   90.00
_cell.angle_gamma   90.00
#
_symmetry.space_group_name_H-M   'P 1'
#
loop_
_entity.id
_entity.type
_entity.pdbx_description
1 polymer ?
#
loop_
_entity_poly.entity_id
_entity_poly.type
_entity_poly.pdbx_seq_one_letter_code
_entity_poly.pdbx_strand_id
1 'polypeptide(L)'
;MPEYNIRLDPHNPGQFFACCGLFELCELLQPGGEADFSDQGRRFRVRSAAALPIPLALEDETVDPRPSAALEPLVLSAAGSRFVLDWWLNETWTDKSTLKTWGGQQTPRRMLQELLSLLDQRAFPHQLFDYAAYTKTRFGVDARSAWSAIDAGYSPNDLGQPAATYPWVEVLAVIGMQGFRPASAGRNQLRYSLWLAPLTLPSARAAAAAPWQGLPHRSYTFQIALRGQGYKTFQFAQGENHV
;
A
#
# COMPACT_ATOMS: atom_id res chain seq x y z
N MET A 1 18.10 1.21 -19.02
CA MET A 1 17.01 0.66 -18.18
C MET A 1 15.78 1.53 -18.38
N PRO A 2 14.59 0.96 -18.67
CA PRO A 2 13.34 1.71 -18.75
C PRO A 2 13.09 2.56 -17.50
N GLU A 3 12.46 3.72 -17.66
CA GLU A 3 11.97 4.56 -16.57
C GLU A 3 10.44 4.65 -16.65
N TYR A 4 9.76 4.27 -15.57
CA TYR A 4 8.33 4.43 -15.43
C TYR A 4 8.02 5.57 -14.47
N ASN A 5 6.98 6.33 -14.80
CA ASN A 5 6.59 7.54 -14.10
C ASN A 5 5.14 7.42 -13.64
N ILE A 6 4.90 7.41 -12.34
CA ILE A 6 3.59 7.27 -11.72
C ILE A 6 3.26 8.56 -10.98
N ARG A 7 2.07 9.13 -11.24
CA ARG A 7 1.56 10.29 -10.50
C ARG A 7 0.97 9.83 -9.18
N LEU A 8 1.20 10.61 -8.14
CA LEU A 8 0.60 10.39 -6.83
C LEU A 8 0.30 11.71 -6.11
N ASP A 9 -0.66 11.66 -5.20
CA ASP A 9 -0.82 12.62 -4.13
C ASP A 9 0.09 12.22 -2.96
N PRO A 10 1.11 13.03 -2.62
CA PRO A 10 2.02 12.71 -1.53
C PRO A 10 1.35 12.71 -0.16
N HIS A 11 0.12 13.23 -0.01
CA HIS A 11 -0.67 13.14 1.22
C HIS A 11 -1.51 11.86 1.29
N ASN A 12 -1.55 11.04 0.24
CA ASN A 12 -2.25 9.76 0.29
C ASN A 12 -1.26 8.63 0.65
N PRO A 13 -1.25 8.13 1.90
CA PRO A 13 -0.32 7.08 2.30
C PRO A 13 -0.50 5.80 1.48
N GLY A 14 -1.72 5.49 1.03
CA GLY A 14 -1.97 4.34 0.16
C GLY A 14 -1.20 4.44 -1.15
N GLN A 15 -1.18 5.61 -1.80
CA GLN A 15 -0.44 5.80 -3.04
C GLN A 15 1.07 5.77 -2.81
N PHE A 16 1.57 6.31 -1.70
CA PHE A 16 2.97 6.16 -1.30
C PHE A 16 3.36 4.68 -1.17
N PHE A 17 2.63 3.90 -0.36
CA PHE A 17 2.92 2.48 -0.19
C PHE A 17 2.72 1.68 -1.49
N ALA A 18 1.82 2.10 -2.37
CA ALA A 18 1.67 1.50 -3.68
C ALA A 18 2.90 1.74 -4.58
N CYS A 19 3.52 2.91 -4.53
CA CYS A 19 4.82 3.15 -5.18
C CYS A 19 5.91 2.22 -4.62
N CYS A 20 5.96 2.07 -3.30
CA CYS A 20 6.87 1.14 -2.65
C CYS A 20 6.64 -0.30 -3.10
N GLY A 21 5.38 -0.75 -3.21
CA GLY A 21 5.03 -2.07 -3.70
C GLY A 21 5.43 -2.31 -5.15
N LEU A 22 5.29 -1.30 -6.02
CA LEU A 22 5.83 -1.38 -7.38
C LEU A 22 7.34 -1.58 -7.37
N PHE A 23 8.06 -0.90 -6.49
CA PHE A 23 9.51 -1.07 -6.39
C PHE A 23 9.92 -2.45 -5.89
N GLU A 24 9.24 -2.96 -4.86
CA GLU A 24 9.40 -4.33 -4.36
C GLU A 24 9.26 -5.36 -5.49
N LEU A 25 8.20 -5.25 -6.29
CA LEU A 25 7.93 -6.18 -7.39
C LEU A 25 8.95 -6.03 -8.53
N CYS A 26 9.35 -4.80 -8.86
CA CYS A 26 10.37 -4.55 -9.88
C CYS A 26 11.70 -5.22 -9.50
N GLU A 27 12.15 -5.03 -8.26
CA GLU A 27 13.41 -5.63 -7.79
C GLU A 27 13.32 -7.14 -7.58
N LEU A 28 12.16 -7.66 -7.20
CA LEU A 28 11.93 -9.11 -7.11
C LEU A 28 12.14 -9.79 -8.48
N LEU A 29 11.70 -9.14 -9.55
CA LEU A 29 11.79 -9.69 -10.91
C LEU A 29 13.12 -9.40 -11.60
N GLN A 30 13.62 -8.17 -11.47
CA GLN A 30 14.82 -7.68 -12.16
C GLN A 30 15.60 -6.76 -11.20
N PRO A 31 16.47 -7.33 -10.35
CA PRO A 31 17.25 -6.56 -9.37
C PRO A 31 18.18 -5.53 -10.02
N GLY A 32 18.51 -4.47 -9.26
CA GLY A 32 19.46 -3.44 -9.68
C GLY A 32 18.81 -2.16 -10.20
N GLY A 33 17.50 -2.01 -9.97
CA GLY A 33 16.76 -0.79 -10.19
C GLY A 33 16.95 0.25 -9.09
N GLU A 34 16.50 1.45 -9.41
CA GLU A 34 16.46 2.57 -8.48
C GLU A 34 15.11 3.27 -8.57
N ALA A 35 14.69 3.91 -7.48
CA ALA A 35 13.50 4.73 -7.49
C ALA A 35 13.70 6.04 -6.74
N ASP A 36 12.89 7.04 -7.04
CA ASP A 36 12.84 8.33 -6.35
C ASP A 36 11.47 9.00 -6.46
N PHE A 37 11.17 9.88 -5.52
CA PHE A 37 10.04 10.80 -5.61
C PHE A 37 10.51 12.15 -6.14
N SER A 38 10.07 12.49 -7.34
CA SER A 38 10.36 13.74 -8.04
C SER A 38 9.17 14.69 -7.99
N ASP A 39 9.33 15.89 -8.57
CA ASP A 39 8.25 16.89 -8.68
C ASP A 39 7.61 17.21 -7.31
N GLN A 40 8.46 17.53 -6.33
CA GLN A 40 8.06 17.80 -4.94
C GLN A 40 7.27 16.66 -4.29
N GLY A 41 7.52 15.42 -4.72
CA GLY A 41 6.85 14.23 -4.18
C GLY A 41 5.62 13.77 -4.98
N ARG A 42 5.24 14.48 -6.05
CA ARG A 42 4.02 14.19 -6.83
C ARG A 42 4.22 13.18 -7.95
N ARG A 43 5.46 12.73 -8.15
CA ARG A 43 5.80 11.77 -9.20
C ARG A 43 6.81 10.76 -8.69
N PHE A 44 6.42 9.49 -8.68
CA PHE A 44 7.31 8.38 -8.42
C PHE A 44 7.97 7.94 -9.72
N ARG A 45 9.30 7.89 -9.72
CA ARG A 45 10.11 7.36 -10.81
C ARG A 45 10.71 6.04 -10.37
N VAL A 46 10.54 5.01 -11.19
CA VAL A 46 11.22 3.73 -11.01
C VAL A 46 11.96 3.39 -12.29
N ARG A 47 13.26 3.18 -12.17
CA ARG A 47 14.14 2.70 -13.23
C ARG A 47 14.34 1.21 -12.99
N SER A 48 13.73 0.38 -13.82
CA SER A 48 13.83 -1.08 -13.72
C SER A 48 13.74 -1.72 -15.09
N ALA A 49 14.41 -2.87 -15.26
CA ALA A 49 14.26 -3.71 -16.44
C ALA A 49 12.95 -4.52 -16.42
N ALA A 50 12.25 -4.60 -15.28
CA ALA A 50 10.94 -5.24 -15.19
C ALA A 50 9.90 -4.50 -16.05
N ALA A 51 9.02 -5.26 -16.70
CA ALA A 51 7.89 -4.73 -17.44
C ALA A 51 6.71 -4.44 -16.49
N LEU A 52 6.03 -3.31 -16.69
CA LEU A 52 4.82 -2.94 -15.95
C LEU A 52 3.58 -2.94 -16.88
N PRO A 53 2.37 -3.30 -16.39
CA PRO A 53 2.10 -3.81 -15.04
C PRO A 53 2.59 -5.25 -14.83
N ILE A 54 2.90 -5.61 -13.59
CA ILE A 54 3.35 -6.95 -13.23
C ILE A 54 2.11 -7.82 -12.98
N PRO A 55 1.96 -8.97 -13.66
CA PRO A 55 0.87 -9.91 -13.38
C PRO A 55 0.98 -10.45 -11.96
N LEU A 56 -0.13 -10.36 -11.21
CA LEU A 56 -0.22 -10.79 -9.82
C LEU A 56 -1.29 -11.87 -9.67
N ALA A 57 -0.97 -12.91 -8.90
CA ALA A 57 -1.92 -13.97 -8.54
C ALA A 57 -1.69 -14.41 -7.09
N LEU A 58 -2.72 -14.89 -6.43
CA LEU A 58 -2.59 -15.49 -5.10
C LEU A 58 -2.33 -16.98 -5.23
N GLU A 59 -1.29 -17.49 -4.56
CA GLU A 59 -1.02 -18.92 -4.50
C GLU A 59 -1.97 -19.63 -3.51
N ASP A 60 -2.35 -20.86 -3.84
CA ASP A 60 -3.16 -21.73 -2.97
C ASP A 60 -2.31 -22.49 -1.95
N GLU A 61 -1.29 -21.81 -1.43
CA GLU A 61 -0.37 -22.34 -0.44
C GLU A 61 -0.73 -21.80 0.95
N THR A 62 -0.52 -22.66 1.95
CA THR A 62 -0.68 -22.32 3.35
C THR A 62 0.69 -22.11 3.99
N VAL A 63 0.92 -20.92 4.56
CA VAL A 63 2.12 -20.62 5.35
C VAL A 63 1.81 -20.79 6.83
N ASP A 64 2.67 -21.50 7.55
CA ASP A 64 2.65 -21.64 9.01
C ASP A 64 3.76 -20.80 9.66
N PRO A 65 3.55 -20.26 10.88
CA PRO A 65 2.35 -20.42 11.70
C PRO A 65 1.17 -19.55 11.23
N ARG A 66 -0.05 -20.08 11.38
CA ARG A 66 -1.31 -19.40 11.05
C ARG A 66 -2.20 -19.26 12.30
N PRO A 67 -2.11 -18.15 13.04
CA PRO A 67 -2.90 -17.97 14.27
C PRO A 67 -4.41 -18.07 14.05
N SER A 68 -4.91 -17.58 12.91
CA SER A 68 -6.31 -17.71 12.50
C SER A 68 -6.47 -17.39 11.01
N ALA A 69 -7.64 -17.69 10.41
CA ALA A 69 -7.96 -17.27 9.05
C ALA A 69 -7.91 -15.74 8.85
N ALA A 70 -8.19 -14.96 9.91
CA ALA A 70 -8.12 -13.51 9.87
C ALA A 70 -6.69 -12.94 9.96
N LEU A 71 -5.70 -13.81 10.18
CA LEU A 71 -4.27 -13.51 10.32
C LEU A 71 -3.40 -14.44 9.46
N GLU A 72 -3.98 -15.10 8.47
CA GLU A 72 -3.25 -15.99 7.56
C GLU A 72 -2.19 -15.20 6.77
N PRO A 73 -0.90 -15.57 6.81
CA PRO A 73 0.09 -15.07 5.85
C PRO A 73 -0.22 -15.58 4.44
N LEU A 74 0.02 -14.74 3.43
CA LEU A 74 -0.33 -15.02 2.04
C LEU A 74 0.92 -15.10 1.16
N VAL A 75 0.92 -16.00 0.19
CA VAL A 75 1.94 -16.05 -0.86
C VAL A 75 1.36 -15.46 -2.13
N LEU A 76 1.93 -14.35 -2.58
CA LEU A 76 1.63 -13.72 -3.85
C LEU A 76 2.63 -14.19 -4.91
N SER A 77 2.12 -14.53 -6.08
CA SER A 77 2.87 -14.77 -7.30
C SER A 77 2.95 -13.48 -8.10
N ALA A 78 4.16 -13.05 -8.44
CA ALA A 78 4.43 -11.92 -9.32
C ALA A 78 5.23 -12.45 -10.52
N ALA A 79 4.59 -12.58 -11.68
CA ALA A 79 5.20 -13.17 -12.88
C ALA A 79 5.99 -14.49 -12.63
N GLY A 80 5.51 -15.33 -11.71
CA GLY A 80 6.15 -16.60 -11.32
C GLY A 80 7.14 -16.52 -10.15
N SER A 81 7.53 -15.32 -9.71
CA SER A 81 8.30 -15.12 -8.48
C SER A 81 7.38 -15.04 -7.26
N ARG A 82 7.81 -15.65 -6.15
CA ARG A 82 7.03 -15.72 -4.91
C ARG A 82 7.33 -14.54 -3.98
N PHE A 83 6.31 -13.99 -3.35
CA PHE A 83 6.40 -12.90 -2.37
C PHE A 83 5.45 -13.14 -1.20
N VAL A 84 5.97 -13.22 0.02
CA VAL A 84 5.16 -13.47 1.22
C VAL A 84 4.65 -12.15 1.81
N LEU A 85 3.36 -12.11 2.11
CA LEU A 85 2.68 -11.00 2.77
C LEU A 85 2.26 -11.44 4.17
N ASP A 86 2.78 -10.73 5.18
CA ASP A 86 2.57 -11.04 6.59
C ASP A 86 2.49 -9.78 7.47
N TRP A 87 2.52 -8.57 6.90
CA TRP A 87 2.66 -7.34 7.69
C TRP A 87 1.56 -7.05 8.71
N TRP A 88 0.43 -7.73 8.59
CA TRP A 88 -0.66 -7.73 9.55
C TRP A 88 -0.42 -8.61 10.78
N LEU A 89 0.67 -9.37 10.83
CA LEU A 89 1.15 -10.13 11.99
C LEU A 89 2.15 -9.31 12.79
N ASN A 90 2.17 -9.54 14.11
CA ASN A 90 3.24 -9.04 14.96
C ASN A 90 4.56 -9.77 14.66
N GLU A 91 5.67 -9.26 15.23
CA GLU A 91 7.02 -9.78 14.97
C GLU A 91 7.20 -11.25 15.34
N THR A 92 6.42 -11.75 16.31
CA THR A 92 6.44 -13.14 16.76
C THR A 92 5.43 -14.04 16.06
N TRP A 93 4.64 -13.51 15.11
CA TRP A 93 3.59 -14.23 14.39
C TRP A 93 2.57 -14.93 15.30
N THR A 94 2.31 -14.35 16.46
CA THR A 94 1.37 -14.88 17.46
C THR A 94 0.04 -14.12 17.52
N ASP A 95 0.03 -12.85 17.08
CA ASP A 95 -1.15 -11.99 17.04
C ASP A 95 -1.03 -10.97 15.90
N LYS A 96 -2.02 -10.08 15.77
CA LYS A 96 -2.06 -8.99 14.79
C LYS A 96 -1.04 -7.89 15.11
N SER A 97 -0.52 -7.26 14.06
CA SER A 97 0.16 -5.97 14.17
C SER A 97 -0.84 -4.83 14.38
N THR A 98 -0.31 -3.69 14.81
CA THR A 98 -1.08 -2.43 14.91
C THR A 98 -1.61 -1.96 13.56
N LEU A 99 -0.94 -2.36 12.47
CA LEU A 99 -1.25 -1.96 11.10
C LEU A 99 -2.48 -2.69 10.54
N LYS A 100 -2.82 -3.90 11.02
CA LYS A 100 -3.95 -4.69 10.50
C LYS A 100 -5.23 -3.85 10.41
N THR A 101 -5.87 -3.84 9.23
CA THR A 101 -6.98 -2.94 8.93
C THR A 101 -8.38 -3.56 8.86
N TRP A 102 -8.50 -4.89 8.74
CA TRP A 102 -9.79 -5.58 8.66
C TRP A 102 -10.26 -6.17 10.00
N GLY A 103 -11.56 -6.43 10.09
CA GLY A 103 -12.23 -7.05 11.24
C GLY A 103 -13.45 -7.88 10.82
N GLY A 104 -14.12 -8.49 11.79
CA GLY A 104 -15.31 -9.32 11.54
C GLY A 104 -15.00 -10.57 10.72
N GLN A 105 -15.84 -10.87 9.72
CA GLN A 105 -15.75 -12.06 8.86
C GLN A 105 -14.79 -11.89 7.66
N GLN A 106 -14.12 -10.75 7.56
CA GLN A 106 -13.16 -10.46 6.50
C GLN A 106 -11.83 -11.18 6.76
N THR A 107 -11.26 -11.78 5.72
CA THR A 107 -9.93 -12.44 5.76
C THR A 107 -9.03 -11.82 4.69
N PRO A 108 -7.71 -11.73 4.92
CA PRO A 108 -6.79 -11.15 3.94
C PRO A 108 -6.86 -11.90 2.60
N ARG A 109 -7.03 -13.24 2.64
CA ARG A 109 -7.17 -14.09 1.44
C ARG A 109 -8.37 -13.66 0.59
N ARG A 110 -9.57 -13.60 1.17
CA ARG A 110 -10.80 -13.21 0.46
C ARG A 110 -10.68 -11.79 -0.10
N MET A 111 -10.17 -10.87 0.72
CA MET A 111 -10.03 -9.47 0.32
C MET A 111 -9.06 -9.32 -0.86
N LEU A 112 -7.89 -9.97 -0.79
CA LEU A 112 -6.88 -9.88 -1.84
C LEU A 112 -7.31 -10.60 -3.12
N GLN A 113 -7.98 -11.76 -3.03
CA GLN A 113 -8.54 -12.46 -4.19
C GLN A 113 -9.53 -11.58 -4.96
N GLU A 114 -10.46 -10.94 -4.25
CA GLU A 114 -11.43 -10.04 -4.89
C GLU A 114 -10.72 -8.83 -5.52
N LEU A 115 -9.81 -8.16 -4.81
CA LEU A 115 -9.09 -7.00 -5.35
C LEU A 115 -8.23 -7.35 -6.56
N LEU A 116 -7.56 -8.52 -6.55
CA LEU A 116 -6.79 -9.01 -7.69
C LEU A 116 -7.68 -9.23 -8.93
N SER A 117 -8.91 -9.73 -8.74
CA SER A 117 -9.87 -9.94 -9.83
C SER A 117 -10.34 -8.64 -10.50
N LEU A 118 -10.14 -7.50 -9.84
CA LEU A 118 -10.53 -6.17 -10.32
C LEU A 118 -9.41 -5.44 -11.08
N LEU A 119 -8.17 -5.95 -11.07
CA LEU A 119 -7.03 -5.29 -11.71
C LEU A 119 -7.16 -5.31 -13.24
N ASP A 120 -7.10 -4.14 -13.88
CA ASP A 120 -6.96 -4.06 -15.33
C ASP A 120 -5.49 -4.19 -15.72
N GLN A 121 -5.11 -5.38 -16.20
CA GLN A 121 -3.75 -5.69 -16.65
C GLN A 121 -3.34 -4.96 -17.94
N ARG A 122 -4.28 -4.27 -18.60
CA ARG A 122 -4.01 -3.45 -19.79
C ARG A 122 -3.76 -1.98 -19.45
N ALA A 123 -3.90 -1.60 -18.18
CA ALA A 123 -3.68 -0.23 -17.73
C ALA A 123 -2.23 0.19 -18.00
N PHE A 124 -2.05 1.41 -18.52
CA PHE A 124 -0.72 1.97 -18.63
C PHE A 124 -0.16 2.27 -17.23
N PRO A 125 1.17 2.15 -17.01
CA PRO A 125 1.77 2.36 -15.68
C PRO A 125 1.41 3.70 -15.02
N HIS A 126 1.24 4.77 -15.81
CA HIS A 126 0.89 6.10 -15.32
C HIS A 126 -0.59 6.23 -14.89
N GLN A 127 -1.45 5.26 -15.22
CA GLN A 127 -2.89 5.25 -14.91
C GLN A 127 -3.25 4.33 -13.74
N LEU A 128 -2.31 3.54 -13.23
CA LEU A 128 -2.58 2.52 -12.21
C LEU A 128 -3.31 3.11 -11.00
N PHE A 129 -2.95 4.32 -10.56
CA PHE A 129 -3.53 4.93 -9.35
C PHE A 129 -4.86 5.64 -9.58
N ASP A 130 -5.25 5.85 -10.84
CA ASP A 130 -6.49 6.50 -11.24
C ASP A 130 -7.60 5.50 -11.58
N TYR A 131 -7.25 4.22 -11.78
CA TYR A 131 -8.21 3.16 -12.04
C TYR A 131 -9.08 2.88 -10.80
N ALA A 132 -10.39 3.11 -10.95
CA ALA A 132 -11.39 2.90 -9.92
C ALA A 132 -12.35 1.76 -10.30
N ALA A 133 -12.76 0.98 -9.30
CA ALA A 133 -13.79 -0.04 -9.41
C ALA A 133 -14.77 0.04 -8.24
N TYR A 134 -16.03 -0.32 -8.47
CA TYR A 134 -17.06 -0.33 -7.44
C TYR A 134 -17.05 -1.68 -6.70
N THR A 135 -16.67 -1.68 -5.42
CA THR A 135 -16.72 -2.86 -4.56
C THR A 135 -16.96 -2.47 -3.09
N LYS A 136 -17.36 -3.44 -2.27
CA LYS A 136 -17.39 -3.34 -0.80
C LYS A 136 -16.02 -3.66 -0.18
N THR A 137 -15.19 -4.44 -0.88
CA THR A 137 -13.89 -4.93 -0.40
C THR A 137 -12.79 -3.89 -0.59
N ARG A 138 -12.01 -3.68 0.47
CA ARG A 138 -10.83 -2.80 0.51
C ARG A 138 -10.01 -3.10 1.75
N PHE A 139 -8.68 -3.01 1.68
CA PHE A 139 -7.84 -2.98 2.86
C PHE A 139 -7.92 -1.64 3.59
N GLY A 140 -8.44 -0.60 2.94
CA GLY A 140 -8.61 0.73 3.54
C GLY A 140 -7.30 1.49 3.65
N VAL A 141 -6.33 1.17 2.78
CA VAL A 141 -5.03 1.84 2.73
C VAL A 141 -5.07 3.09 1.84
N ASP A 142 -5.95 3.14 0.84
CA ASP A 142 -6.19 4.35 0.05
C ASP A 142 -7.14 5.30 0.80
N ALA A 143 -6.64 6.49 1.15
CA ALA A 143 -7.41 7.49 1.88
C ALA A 143 -8.63 8.04 1.10
N ARG A 144 -8.62 7.95 -0.24
CA ARG A 144 -9.76 8.34 -1.10
C ARG A 144 -10.94 7.38 -0.98
N SER A 145 -10.66 6.12 -0.66
CA SER A 145 -11.68 5.08 -0.51
C SER A 145 -12.46 5.20 0.81
N ALA A 146 -12.06 6.12 1.70
CA ALA A 146 -12.81 6.46 2.89
C ALA A 146 -14.11 7.17 2.48
N TRP A 147 -15.25 6.64 2.95
CA TRP A 147 -16.57 7.19 2.65
C TRP A 147 -16.59 8.70 2.94
N SER A 148 -16.86 9.51 1.92
CA SER A 148 -17.15 10.92 2.09
C SER A 148 -18.54 11.02 2.74
N ALA A 149 -18.58 11.06 4.07
CA ALA A 149 -19.75 11.53 4.82
C ALA A 149 -20.07 13.03 4.56
N ILE A 150 -19.43 13.65 3.56
CA ILE A 150 -19.68 15.03 3.15
C ILE A 150 -20.83 15.11 2.13
N ASP A 151 -21.16 14.03 1.41
CA ASP A 151 -22.24 14.04 0.40
C ASP A 151 -23.50 13.28 0.80
N ALA A 152 -23.49 12.55 1.92
CA ALA A 152 -24.67 11.84 2.41
C ALA A 152 -24.94 12.27 3.85
N GLY A 153 -26.01 13.05 4.06
CA GLY A 153 -26.59 13.34 5.38
C GLY A 153 -27.18 12.11 6.10
N TYR A 154 -26.71 10.90 5.76
CA TYR A 154 -27.10 9.62 6.35
C TYR A 154 -25.95 8.61 6.23
N SER A 155 -25.93 7.61 7.12
CA SER A 155 -24.97 6.49 7.09
C SER A 155 -25.34 5.48 6.00
N PRO A 156 -24.54 5.28 4.94
CA PRO A 156 -24.87 4.37 3.83
C PRO A 156 -24.76 2.88 4.16
N ASN A 157 -24.37 2.52 5.40
CA ASN A 157 -24.35 1.13 5.85
C ASN A 157 -25.72 0.45 5.68
N ASP A 158 -26.81 1.23 5.73
CA ASP A 158 -28.18 0.71 5.62
C ASP A 158 -28.62 0.43 4.18
N LEU A 159 -27.85 0.85 3.16
CA LEU A 159 -28.21 0.70 1.74
C LEU A 159 -27.28 -0.23 0.95
N GLY A 160 -26.21 -0.74 1.56
CA GLY A 160 -25.34 -1.75 0.93
C GLY A 160 -24.75 -1.33 -0.42
N GLN A 161 -24.54 -0.03 -0.65
CA GLN A 161 -24.03 0.48 -1.92
C GLN A 161 -22.50 0.30 -2.03
N PRO A 162 -21.99 -0.10 -3.21
CA PRO A 162 -20.55 -0.16 -3.45
C PRO A 162 -19.96 1.27 -3.49
N ALA A 163 -18.75 1.43 -2.97
CA ALA A 163 -18.02 2.71 -3.07
C ALA A 163 -16.88 2.56 -4.09
N ALA A 164 -16.41 3.69 -4.61
CA ALA A 164 -15.20 3.70 -5.43
C ALA A 164 -14.02 3.19 -4.58
N THR A 165 -13.41 2.11 -5.04
CA THR A 165 -12.14 1.56 -4.55
C THR A 165 -11.13 1.70 -5.67
N TYR A 166 -9.84 1.81 -5.33
CA TYR A 166 -8.74 1.87 -6.29
C TYR A 166 -7.89 0.59 -6.18
N PRO A 167 -8.26 -0.50 -6.90
CA PRO A 167 -7.70 -1.83 -6.65
C PRO A 167 -6.18 -1.90 -6.76
N TRP A 168 -5.60 -1.21 -7.75
CA TRP A 168 -4.14 -1.13 -7.89
C TRP A 168 -3.47 -0.50 -6.68
N VAL A 169 -4.02 0.59 -6.14
CA VAL A 169 -3.48 1.23 -4.93
C VAL A 169 -3.60 0.31 -3.74
N GLU A 170 -4.76 -0.31 -3.52
CA GLU A 170 -4.98 -1.24 -2.41
C GLU A 170 -4.02 -2.43 -2.46
N VAL A 171 -3.90 -3.11 -3.61
CA VAL A 171 -3.03 -4.29 -3.78
C VAL A 171 -1.55 -3.91 -3.65
N LEU A 172 -1.10 -2.89 -4.38
CA LEU A 172 0.31 -2.50 -4.36
C LEU A 172 0.72 -1.94 -3.00
N ALA A 173 -0.16 -1.23 -2.28
CA ALA A 173 0.14 -0.74 -0.95
C ALA A 173 0.32 -1.88 0.06
N VAL A 174 -0.52 -2.92 0.00
CA VAL A 174 -0.35 -4.13 0.82
C VAL A 174 1.01 -4.80 0.55
N ILE A 175 1.46 -4.82 -0.70
CA ILE A 175 2.78 -5.34 -1.07
C ILE A 175 3.89 -4.43 -0.53
N GLY A 176 3.79 -3.12 -0.77
CA GLY A 176 4.80 -2.16 -0.33
C GLY A 176 4.97 -2.13 1.18
N MET A 177 3.89 -2.27 1.93
CA MET A 177 3.93 -2.35 3.38
C MET A 177 4.79 -3.50 3.88
N GLN A 178 4.98 -4.59 3.11
CA GLN A 178 5.82 -5.74 3.47
C GLN A 178 7.31 -5.38 3.66
N GLY A 179 7.84 -4.43 2.90
CA GLY A 179 9.21 -3.94 3.09
C GLY A 179 9.31 -2.55 3.69
N PHE A 180 8.27 -1.72 3.49
CA PHE A 180 8.22 -0.32 3.90
C PHE A 180 7.23 -0.15 5.04
N ARG A 181 7.60 -0.61 6.25
CA ARG A 181 6.79 -0.38 7.45
C ARG A 181 6.86 1.11 7.85
N PRO A 182 5.72 1.81 8.05
CA PRO A 182 5.76 3.18 8.56
C PRO A 182 6.38 3.24 9.96
N ALA A 183 7.13 4.31 10.23
CA ALA A 183 7.66 4.56 11.55
C ALA A 183 6.58 5.11 12.50
N SER A 184 6.71 4.86 13.79
CA SER A 184 5.88 5.53 14.79
C SER A 184 6.28 7.00 14.91
N ALA A 185 5.30 7.90 14.89
CA ALA A 185 5.50 9.35 15.03
C ALA A 185 4.85 9.91 16.31
N GLY A 186 4.49 9.04 17.24
CA GLY A 186 3.81 9.38 18.48
C GLY A 186 2.56 8.55 18.70
N ARG A 187 1.68 9.01 19.59
CA ARG A 187 0.47 8.26 19.96
C ARG A 187 -0.50 8.19 18.77
N ASN A 188 -0.73 6.97 18.26
CA ASN A 188 -1.61 6.67 17.13
C ASN A 188 -1.26 7.40 15.82
N GLN A 189 -0.02 7.89 15.68
CA GLN A 189 0.47 8.51 14.46
C GLN A 189 1.59 7.68 13.84
N LEU A 190 1.51 7.53 12.53
CA LEU A 190 2.47 6.84 11.71
C LEU A 190 3.11 7.85 10.75
N ARG A 191 4.37 7.63 10.38
CA ARG A 191 5.11 8.47 9.45
C ARG A 191 5.68 7.66 8.30
N TYR A 192 5.69 8.30 7.14
CA TYR A 192 6.49 7.89 5.99
C TYR A 192 7.24 9.09 5.42
N SER A 193 8.35 8.82 4.74
CA SER A 193 9.18 9.84 4.13
C SER A 193 9.38 9.55 2.65
N LEU A 194 9.14 10.57 1.82
CA LEU A 194 9.46 10.55 0.40
C LEU A 194 10.94 10.90 0.23
N TRP A 195 11.72 10.00 -0.34
CA TRP A 195 13.11 10.30 -0.69
C TRP A 195 13.17 10.96 -2.07
N LEU A 196 13.93 12.05 -2.21
CA LEU A 196 13.95 12.89 -3.42
C LEU A 196 15.21 12.71 -4.28
N ALA A 197 15.99 11.68 -4.01
CA ALA A 197 17.17 11.28 -4.77
C ALA A 197 17.08 9.79 -5.14
N PRO A 198 17.59 9.32 -6.29
CA PRO A 198 17.56 7.90 -6.64
C PRO A 198 18.17 7.01 -5.55
N LEU A 199 17.42 6.02 -5.09
CA LEU A 199 17.86 5.03 -4.11
C LEU A 199 17.58 3.61 -4.62
N THR A 200 18.48 2.68 -4.27
CA THR A 200 18.23 1.24 -4.36
C THR A 200 17.20 0.81 -3.31
N LEU A 201 16.58 -0.36 -3.49
CA LEU A 201 15.49 -0.82 -2.61
C LEU A 201 15.85 -0.88 -1.12
N PRO A 202 17.01 -1.42 -0.69
CA PRO A 202 17.37 -1.42 0.73
C PRO A 202 17.48 0.00 1.32
N SER A 203 18.10 0.92 0.56
CA SER A 203 18.24 2.33 0.97
C SER A 203 16.89 3.04 0.99
N ALA A 204 16.00 2.76 0.04
CA ALA A 204 14.66 3.32 -0.01
C ALA A 204 13.80 2.87 1.19
N ARG A 205 13.85 1.58 1.57
CA ARG A 205 13.18 1.06 2.77
C ARG A 205 13.63 1.78 4.03
N ALA A 206 14.94 1.96 4.19
CA ALA A 206 15.52 2.70 5.31
C ALA A 206 15.08 4.17 5.29
N ALA A 207 15.19 4.84 4.14
CA ALA A 207 14.81 6.24 3.97
C ALA A 207 13.33 6.50 4.28
N ALA A 208 12.44 5.59 3.88
CA ALA A 208 11.01 5.72 4.10
C ALA A 208 10.65 5.75 5.60
N ALA A 209 11.32 4.93 6.41
CA ALA A 209 11.08 4.84 7.85
C ALA A 209 11.84 5.92 8.64
N ALA A 210 13.11 6.12 8.30
CA ALA A 210 14.03 7.01 9.02
C ALA A 210 15.05 7.61 8.04
N PRO A 211 14.73 8.74 7.37
CA PRO A 211 15.68 9.41 6.50
C PRO A 211 16.89 9.90 7.30
N TRP A 212 18.09 9.77 6.73
CA TRP A 212 19.34 10.17 7.38
C TRP A 212 19.75 11.59 7.03
N GLN A 213 20.71 12.13 7.79
CA GLN A 213 21.24 13.47 7.56
C GLN A 213 21.82 13.60 6.15
N GLY A 214 21.39 14.64 5.42
CA GLY A 214 21.86 14.93 4.06
C GLY A 214 21.05 14.25 2.96
N LEU A 215 20.12 13.34 3.27
CA LEU A 215 19.17 12.83 2.27
C LEU A 215 18.06 13.87 2.02
N PRO A 216 17.90 14.37 0.78
CA PRO A 216 16.74 15.20 0.43
C PRO A 216 15.47 14.37 0.57
N HIS A 217 14.55 14.80 1.43
CA HIS A 217 13.30 14.08 1.70
C HIS A 217 12.15 15.02 2.08
N ARG A 218 10.93 14.48 2.11
CA ARG A 218 9.73 15.11 2.69
C ARG A 218 9.01 14.10 3.56
N SER A 219 8.74 14.44 4.82
CA SER A 219 8.06 13.57 5.77
C SER A 219 6.59 13.91 5.89
N TYR A 220 5.77 12.88 6.11
CA TYR A 220 4.32 12.98 6.24
C TYR A 220 3.85 12.11 7.41
N THR A 221 2.91 12.62 8.20
CA THR A 221 2.27 11.88 9.28
C THR A 221 0.82 11.58 8.96
N PHE A 222 0.37 10.37 9.28
CA PHE A 222 -1.02 9.94 9.08
C PHE A 222 -1.50 9.10 10.25
N GLN A 223 -2.80 8.89 10.32
CA GLN A 223 -3.44 8.03 11.33
C GLN A 223 -4.24 6.93 10.66
N ILE A 224 -4.37 5.81 11.38
CA ILE A 224 -5.29 4.74 11.03
C ILE A 224 -6.55 4.94 11.89
N ALA A 225 -7.62 5.44 11.28
CA ALA A 225 -8.87 5.74 11.96
C ALA A 225 -9.83 4.55 11.94
N LEU A 226 -10.56 4.36 13.04
CA LEU A 226 -11.70 3.44 13.10
C LEU A 226 -12.93 4.10 12.45
N ARG A 227 -13.67 3.34 11.65
CA ARG A 227 -14.90 3.75 10.96
C ARG A 227 -15.97 2.66 11.13
N GLY A 228 -17.20 3.09 11.44
CA GLY A 228 -18.36 2.19 11.57
C GLY A 228 -18.15 1.07 12.59
N GLN A 229 -18.47 -0.17 12.22
CA GLN A 229 -18.35 -1.37 13.08
C GLN A 229 -16.89 -1.87 13.25
N GLY A 230 -15.92 -0.96 13.37
CA GLY A 230 -14.53 -1.30 13.67
C GLY A 230 -13.61 -1.53 12.46
N TYR A 231 -14.00 -1.10 11.26
CA TYR A 231 -13.10 -1.08 10.10
C TYR A 231 -12.06 0.01 10.27
N LYS A 232 -10.81 -0.27 9.89
CA LYS A 232 -9.76 0.74 9.91
C LYS A 232 -9.47 1.25 8.52
N THR A 233 -9.26 2.56 8.40
CA THR A 233 -8.87 3.21 7.16
C THR A 233 -7.72 4.17 7.43
N PHE A 234 -6.82 4.28 6.47
CA PHE A 234 -5.76 5.28 6.47
C PHE A 234 -6.41 6.63 6.15
N GLN A 235 -6.01 7.66 6.88
CA GLN A 235 -6.40 9.04 6.58
C GLN A 235 -5.36 9.70 5.69
N PHE A 236 -5.76 10.80 5.04
CA PHE A 236 -4.80 11.68 4.40
C PHE A 236 -3.76 12.16 5.42
N ALA A 237 -2.52 12.15 4.99
CA ALA A 237 -1.38 12.58 5.76
C ALA A 237 -1.27 14.10 5.79
N GLN A 238 -0.51 14.61 6.75
CA GLN A 238 -0.11 16.01 6.83
C GLN A 238 1.41 16.09 6.65
N GLY A 239 1.87 17.06 5.85
CA GLY A 239 3.31 17.28 5.71
C GLY A 239 3.93 17.76 7.01
N GLU A 240 5.07 17.20 7.39
CA GLU A 240 5.88 17.76 8.48
C GLU A 240 6.53 19.05 7.98
N ASN A 241 6.23 20.17 8.64
CA ASN A 241 7.00 21.38 8.43
C ASN A 241 8.39 21.16 9.06
N HIS A 242 9.41 20.97 8.23
CA HIS A 242 10.79 21.04 8.68
C HIS A 242 11.05 22.48 9.16
N VAL A 243 11.14 22.66 10.48
CA VAL A 243 11.72 23.86 11.11
C VAL A 243 13.23 23.80 10.95
#